data_AF-A0A948Q0L6-F1
#
_entry.id   AF-A0A948Q0L6-F1
#
_cell.length_a   1.000
_cell.length_b   1.000
_cell.length_c   1.000
_cell.angle_alpha   90.00
_cell.angle_beta   90.00
_cell.angle_gamma   90.00
#
_symmetry.space_group_name_H-M   'P 1'
#
loop_
_entity.id
_entity.type
_entity.pdbx_description
1 polymer ?
#
loop_
_entity_poly.entity_id
_entity_poly.type
_entity_poly.pdbx_seq_one_letter_code
_entity_poly.pdbx_strand_id
1 'polypeptide(L)'
;MEKKWTYKDFDVKENLKPGSKHFQYFFLVTEKGQKRCNYCVWIEDKALSRFDQSKDFDLVVSAKREDWKGWVKEKIDQGDFRNLVLKFGEEGQVEIDLDKTTEKLSLD
;
A
#
# COMPACT_ATOMS: atom_id res chain seq x y z
N MET A 1 -10.79 14.71 -1.52
CA MET A 1 -9.39 14.80 -2.00
C MET A 1 -9.20 13.84 -3.16
N GLU A 2 -8.51 14.27 -4.22
CA GLU A 2 -8.13 13.35 -5.30
C GLU A 2 -7.23 12.24 -4.74
N LYS A 3 -7.70 10.99 -4.83
CA LYS A 3 -6.94 9.77 -4.54
C LYS A 3 -6.20 9.28 -5.80
N LYS A 4 -5.71 10.23 -6.60
CA LYS A 4 -4.91 9.97 -7.80
C LYS A 4 -3.82 11.01 -7.92
N TRP A 5 -2.68 10.61 -8.46
CA TRP A 5 -1.55 11.49 -8.77
C TRP A 5 -0.75 10.87 -9.90
N THR A 6 0.06 11.71 -10.54
CA THR A 6 0.97 11.29 -11.60
C THR A 6 2.41 11.36 -11.12
N TYR A 7 3.24 10.48 -11.64
CA TYR A 7 4.68 10.49 -11.40
C TYR A 7 5.41 9.91 -12.60
N LYS A 8 6.22 10.76 -13.25
CA LYS A 8 6.80 10.46 -14.57
C LYS A 8 5.69 10.09 -15.55
N ASP A 9 5.83 8.97 -16.27
CA ASP A 9 4.86 8.46 -17.23
C ASP A 9 3.76 7.58 -16.60
N PHE A 10 3.70 7.52 -15.26
CA PHE A 10 2.78 6.66 -14.52
C PHE A 10 1.66 7.45 -13.84
N ASP A 11 0.45 6.91 -13.96
CA ASP A 11 -0.71 7.29 -13.15
C ASP A 11 -0.80 6.36 -11.94
N VAL A 12 -0.97 6.92 -10.75
CA VAL A 12 -1.12 6.17 -9.50
C VAL A 12 -2.47 6.49 -8.89
N LYS A 13 -3.31 5.47 -8.73
CA LYS A 13 -4.60 5.56 -8.04
C LYS A 13 -4.50 4.91 -6.67
N GLU A 14 -4.96 5.62 -5.66
CA GLU A 14 -4.92 5.20 -4.27
C GLU A 14 -6.31 4.75 -3.80
N ASN A 15 -6.36 3.74 -2.95
CA ASN A 15 -7.62 3.37 -2.31
C ASN A 15 -7.42 2.68 -0.95
N LEU A 16 -8.30 2.97 0.00
CA LEU A 16 -8.41 2.20 1.23
C LEU A 16 -9.39 1.05 0.98
N LYS A 17 -9.05 -0.19 1.34
CA LYS A 17 -9.96 -1.33 1.15
C LYS A 17 -11.21 -1.14 2.01
N PRO A 18 -12.41 -0.98 1.42
CA PRO A 18 -13.62 -0.85 2.22
C PRO A 18 -13.94 -2.20 2.88
N GLY A 19 -14.33 -2.16 4.16
CA GLY A 19 -14.84 -3.33 4.88
C GLY A 19 -13.81 -4.44 5.19
N SER A 20 -12.51 -4.17 5.04
CA SER A 20 -11.49 -5.15 5.45
C SER A 20 -11.34 -5.17 6.97
N LYS A 21 -11.16 -6.37 7.52
CA LYS A 21 -10.84 -6.56 8.94
C LYS A 21 -9.50 -5.94 9.31
N HIS A 22 -8.56 -5.93 8.36
CA HIS A 22 -7.23 -5.40 8.52
C HIS A 22 -7.05 -4.11 7.73
N PHE A 23 -6.15 -3.23 8.18
CA PHE A 23 -5.83 -2.03 7.42
C PHE A 23 -5.11 -2.41 6.13
N GLN A 24 -5.72 -2.07 4.99
CA GLN A 24 -5.16 -2.30 3.66
C GLN A 24 -5.34 -1.06 2.79
N TYR A 25 -4.23 -0.50 2.32
CA TYR A 25 -4.21 0.69 1.48
C TYR A 25 -3.44 0.42 0.19
N PHE A 26 -4.10 0.60 -0.95
CA PHE A 26 -3.61 0.19 -2.26
C PHE A 26 -3.17 1.36 -3.11
N PHE A 27 -2.16 1.10 -3.92
CA PHE A 27 -1.71 1.93 -5.03
C PHE A 27 -1.77 1.09 -6.31
N LEU A 28 -2.65 1.47 -7.23
CA LEU A 28 -2.70 0.91 -8.58
C LEU A 28 -1.85 1.78 -9.48
N VAL A 29 -0.80 1.21 -10.06
CA VAL A 29 0.08 1.90 -11.01
C VAL A 29 -0.31 1.52 -12.43
N THR A 30 -0.58 2.52 -13.25
CA THR A 30 -0.89 2.37 -14.68
C THR A 30 0.06 3.20 -15.52
N GLU A 31 0.39 2.71 -16.70
CA GLU A 31 1.16 3.43 -17.72
C GLU A 31 0.37 3.39 -19.02
N LYS A 32 0.10 4.55 -19.64
CA LYS A 32 -0.67 4.64 -20.89
C LYS A 32 -2.02 3.89 -20.84
N GLY A 33 -2.68 3.96 -19.68
CA GLY A 33 -3.97 3.29 -19.42
C GLY A 33 -3.90 1.78 -19.17
N GLN A 34 -2.71 1.17 -19.19
CA GLN A 34 -2.53 -0.25 -18.88
C GLN A 34 -2.02 -0.44 -17.46
N LYS A 35 -2.58 -1.40 -16.73
CA LYS A 35 -2.09 -1.78 -15.40
C LYS A 35 -0.66 -2.30 -15.49
N ARG A 36 0.22 -1.73 -14.67
CA ARG A 36 1.60 -2.21 -14.49
C ARG A 36 1.71 -3.11 -13.27
N CYS A 37 1.29 -2.62 -12.11
CA CYS A 37 1.38 -3.38 -10.86
C CYS A 37 0.40 -2.86 -9.81
N ASN A 38 0.29 -3.60 -8.71
CA ASN A 38 -0.33 -3.14 -7.48
C ASN A 38 0.72 -3.09 -6.37
N TYR A 39 0.75 -1.97 -5.65
CA TYR A 39 1.39 -1.93 -4.35
C TYR A 39 0.33 -1.86 -3.25
N CYS A 40 0.62 -2.47 -2.11
CA CYS A 40 -0.28 -2.48 -0.95
C CYS A 40 0.51 -2.13 0.31
N VAL A 41 -0.08 -1.33 1.17
CA VAL A 41 0.33 -1.19 2.55
C VAL A 41 -0.63 -2.02 3.39
N TRP A 42 -0.08 -2.93 4.19
CA TRP A 42 -0.85 -3.72 5.13
C TRP A 42 -0.33 -3.48 6.54
N ILE A 43 -1.21 -3.07 7.45
CA ILE A 43 -0.90 -2.98 8.87
C ILE A 43 -1.71 -4.03 9.62
N GLU A 44 -1.04 -4.90 10.37
CA GLU A 44 -1.70 -5.85 11.26
C GLU A 44 -2.42 -5.12 12.41
N ASP A 45 -3.54 -5.64 12.88
CA ASP A 45 -4.38 -4.98 13.91
C ASP A 45 -3.63 -4.65 15.21
N LYS A 46 -2.62 -5.46 15.53
CA LYS A 46 -1.73 -5.26 16.67
C LYS A 46 -0.70 -4.15 16.46
N ALA A 47 -0.30 -3.92 15.21
CA ALA A 47 0.62 -2.85 14.84
C ALA A 47 -0.12 -1.52 14.60
N LEU A 48 -1.43 -1.56 14.33
CA LEU A 48 -2.22 -0.38 13.98
C LEU A 48 -2.22 0.71 15.07
N SER A 49 -2.21 0.33 16.35
CA SER A 49 -2.15 1.27 17.48
C SER A 49 -0.87 2.10 17.54
N ARG A 50 0.19 1.70 16.82
CA ARG A 50 1.44 2.47 16.69
C ARG A 50 1.28 3.66 15.74
N PHE A 51 0.30 3.59 14.84
CA PHE A 51 0.00 4.63 13.86
C PHE A 51 -1.10 5.56 14.36
N ASP A 52 -2.12 4.99 14.98
CA ASP A 52 -3.21 5.74 15.60
C ASP A 52 -3.84 4.92 16.73
N GLN A 53 -3.94 5.51 17.93
CA GLN A 53 -4.50 4.81 19.10
C GLN A 53 -6.00 4.51 18.96
N SER A 54 -6.74 5.33 18.22
CA SER A 54 -8.17 5.10 17.96
C SER A 54 -8.42 4.06 16.88
N LYS A 55 -7.36 3.64 16.17
CA LYS A 55 -7.39 2.71 15.03
C LYS A 55 -8.25 3.24 13.88
N ASP A 56 -8.37 4.55 13.77
CA ASP A 56 -9.13 5.20 12.69
C ASP A 56 -8.31 5.16 11.40
N PHE A 57 -8.83 4.47 10.39
CA PHE A 57 -8.10 4.25 9.14
C PHE A 57 -7.90 5.56 8.36
N ASP A 58 -8.84 6.50 8.41
CA ASP A 58 -8.72 7.77 7.73
C ASP A 58 -7.65 8.66 8.40
N LEU A 59 -7.54 8.61 9.73
CA LEU A 59 -6.44 9.26 10.46
C LEU A 59 -5.08 8.65 10.11
N VAL A 60 -5.00 7.31 10.06
CA VAL A 60 -3.78 6.59 9.67
C VAL A 60 -3.35 6.95 8.24
N VAL A 61 -4.29 6.93 7.28
CA VAL A 61 -4.01 7.37 5.90
C VAL A 61 -3.55 8.82 5.90
N SER A 62 -4.24 9.72 6.59
CA SER A 62 -3.89 11.15 6.59
C SER A 62 -2.48 11.41 7.12
N ALA A 63 -2.05 10.64 8.13
CA ALA A 63 -0.73 10.77 8.73
C ALA A 63 0.40 10.15 7.90
N LYS A 64 0.11 9.06 7.16
CA LYS A 64 1.16 8.23 6.51
C LYS A 64 1.16 8.24 4.99
N ARG A 65 0.15 8.84 4.36
CA ARG A 65 0.00 8.86 2.91
C ARG A 65 1.24 9.35 2.17
N GLU A 66 1.88 10.44 2.63
CA GLU A 66 3.06 10.97 1.92
C GLU A 66 4.30 10.06 2.09
N ASP A 67 4.49 9.43 3.25
CA ASP A 67 5.53 8.41 3.47
C ASP A 67 5.36 7.25 2.46
N TRP A 68 4.13 6.75 2.33
CA TRP A 68 3.81 5.65 1.42
C TRP A 68 3.90 6.04 -0.06
N LYS A 69 3.55 7.28 -0.41
CA LYS A 69 3.79 7.80 -1.77
C LYS A 69 5.28 7.90 -2.06
N GLY A 70 6.11 8.27 -1.07
CA GLY A 70 7.56 8.23 -1.18
C GLY A 70 8.06 6.82 -1.51
N TRP A 71 7.57 5.82 -0.77
CA TRP A 71 7.87 4.42 -1.04
C TRP A 71 7.47 3.97 -2.45
N VAL A 72 6.25 4.31 -2.92
CA VAL A 72 5.81 3.99 -4.30
C VAL A 72 6.71 4.62 -5.36
N LYS A 73 7.11 5.89 -5.17
CA LYS A 73 8.02 6.58 -6.09
C LYS A 73 9.38 5.87 -6.15
N GLU A 74 9.91 5.46 -5.00
CA GLU A 74 11.16 4.70 -4.94
C GLU A 74 11.08 3.39 -5.74
N LYS A 75 9.98 2.64 -5.63
CA LYS A 75 9.79 1.40 -6.41
C LYS A 75 9.71 1.67 -7.91
N ILE A 76 9.00 2.73 -8.31
CA ILE A 76 8.95 3.17 -9.71
C ILE A 76 10.36 3.55 -10.21
N ASP A 77 11.14 4.27 -9.40
CA ASP A 77 12.51 4.67 -9.74
C ASP A 77 13.46 3.48 -9.90
N GLN A 78 13.27 2.44 -9.10
CA GLN A 78 13.99 1.18 -9.18
C GLN A 78 13.51 0.28 -10.35
N GLY A 79 12.38 0.61 -10.99
CA GLY A 79 11.75 -0.22 -12.02
C GLY A 79 11.12 -1.50 -11.47
N ASP A 80 10.82 -1.56 -10.17
CA ASP A 80 10.31 -2.76 -9.51
C ASP A 80 8.78 -2.83 -9.57
N PHE A 81 8.25 -3.28 -10.71
CA PHE A 81 6.80 -3.39 -10.93
C PHE A 81 6.20 -4.74 -10.50
N ARG A 82 6.78 -5.40 -9.50
CA ARG A 82 6.17 -6.59 -8.89
C ARG A 82 4.95 -6.19 -8.05
N ASN A 83 4.06 -7.13 -7.77
CA ASN A 83 2.97 -6.86 -6.85
C ASN A 83 3.49 -6.91 -5.41
N LEU A 84 3.82 -5.76 -4.83
CA LEU A 84 4.48 -5.68 -3.51
C LEU A 84 3.51 -5.30 -2.39
N VAL A 85 3.72 -5.89 -1.21
CA VAL A 85 3.11 -5.45 0.05
C VAL A 85 4.18 -4.91 0.98
N LEU A 86 4.04 -3.66 1.40
CA LEU A 86 4.72 -3.12 2.57
C LEU A 86 3.90 -3.49 3.81
N LYS A 87 4.33 -4.55 4.50
CA LYS A 87 3.62 -5.10 5.66
C LYS A 87 4.23 -4.57 6.95
N PHE A 88 3.39 -4.04 7.84
CA PHE A 88 3.73 -3.63 9.19
C PHE A 88 3.12 -4.64 10.17
N GLY A 89 3.99 -5.41 10.83
CA GLY A 89 3.63 -6.38 11.86
C GLY A 89 4.14 -5.99 13.25
N GLU A 90 3.98 -6.90 14.20
CA GLU A 90 4.44 -6.70 15.58
C GLU A 90 5.96 -6.46 15.67
N GLU A 91 6.75 -7.15 14.84
CA GLU A 91 8.22 -7.10 14.90
C GLU A 91 8.85 -6.00 14.02
N GLY A 92 8.07 -5.33 13.16
CA GLY A 92 8.59 -4.28 12.29
C GLY A 92 7.90 -4.23 10.93
N GLN A 93 8.61 -3.70 9.93
CA GLN A 93 8.16 -3.60 8.55
C GLN A 93 8.91 -4.57 7.63
N VAL A 94 8.21 -5.20 6.70
CA VAL A 94 8.80 -6.10 5.70
C VAL A 94 8.15 -5.85 4.34
N GLU A 95 8.89 -6.09 3.26
CA GLU A 95 8.34 -6.10 1.91
C GLU A 95 8.09 -7.53 1.43
N ILE A 96 6.89 -7.80 0.93
CA ILE A 96 6.48 -9.12 0.45
C ILE A 96 6.16 -9.01 -1.04
N ASP A 97 6.71 -9.94 -1.82
CA ASP A 97 6.37 -10.15 -3.23
C ASP A 97 5.18 -11.10 -3.33
N LEU A 98 4.01 -10.59 -3.72
CA LEU A 98 2.78 -11.37 -3.81
C LEU A 98 2.85 -12.47 -4.86
N ASP A 99 3.63 -12.26 -5.92
CA ASP A 99 3.74 -13.25 -7.00
C ASP A 99 4.61 -14.45 -6.59
N LYS A 100 5.44 -14.30 -5.54
CA LYS A 100 6.31 -15.36 -5.01
C LYS A 100 5.80 -16.03 -3.74
N THR A 101 4.74 -15.50 -3.14
CA THR A 101 4.21 -16.01 -1.89
C THR A 101 3.14 -17.07 -2.17
N THR A 102 3.39 -18.33 -1.79
CA THR A 102 2.42 -19.43 -1.93
C THR A 102 1.28 -19.32 -0.91
N GLU A 103 1.51 -18.59 0.17
CA GLU A 103 0.43 -18.17 1.06
C GLU A 103 -0.45 -17.22 0.28
N LYS A 104 -1.66 -17.69 -0.06
CA LYS A 104 -2.82 -16.81 -0.09
C LYS A 104 -2.83 -16.13 1.26
N LEU A 105 -2.18 -14.97 1.37
CA LEU A 105 -2.46 -14.01 2.39
C LEU A 105 -3.98 -13.87 2.32
N SER A 106 -4.69 -14.43 3.30
CA SER A 106 -6.14 -14.48 3.29
C SER A 106 -6.60 -13.02 3.30
N LEU A 107 -6.86 -12.50 2.10
CA LEU A 107 -7.34 -11.16 1.81
C LEU A 107 -8.84 -11.09 2.09
N ASP A 108 -9.29 -11.71 3.19
CA ASP A 108 -10.64 -11.53 3.73
C ASP A 108 -10.74 -10.08 4.28
#